data_AF-A0A960R4Z1-F1
#
_entry.id   AF-A0A960R4Z1-F1
#
_cell.length_a   1.000
_cell.length_b   1.000
_cell.length_c   1.000
_cell.angle_alpha   90.00
_cell.angle_beta   90.00
_cell.angle_gamma   90.00
#
_symmetry.space_group_name_H-M   'P 1'
#
loop_
_entity.id
_entity.type
_entity.pdbx_description
1 polymer ?
#
loop_
_entity_poly.entity_id
_entity_poly.type
_entity_poly.pdbx_seq_one_letter_code
_entity_poly.pdbx_strand_id
1 'polypeptide(L)' 'EDWKRPGSSVVTRRLVSGASPGGILLAHDIHPPTIDAMPATFDQLLAKGYRFITVSQLISLEGQG' A
#
# COMPACT_ATOMS: atom_id res chain seq x y z
N GLU A 1 8.45 -5.84 2.06
CA GLU A 1 9.89 -5.92 2.46
C GLU A 1 10.50 -4.54 2.77
N ASP A 2 9.70 -3.61 3.25
CA ASP A 2 10.14 -2.28 3.67
C ASP A 2 10.97 -2.33 4.96
N TRP A 3 10.76 -3.34 5.82
CA TRP A 3 11.56 -3.64 7.01
C TRP A 3 13.08 -3.78 6.77
N LYS A 4 13.49 -4.09 5.52
CA LYS A 4 14.90 -4.12 5.10
C LYS A 4 15.50 -2.72 4.86
N ARG A 5 14.69 -1.65 4.98
CA ARG A 5 15.05 -0.25 4.77
C ARG A 5 15.74 0.04 3.42
N PRO A 6 15.17 -0.41 2.28
CA PRO A 6 15.82 -0.27 0.96
C PRO A 6 15.79 1.16 0.38
N GLY A 7 15.29 2.15 1.13
CA GLY A 7 15.04 3.51 0.67
C GLY A 7 13.62 3.73 0.16
N SER A 8 13.12 4.96 0.30
CA SER A 8 11.72 5.34 0.01
C SER A 8 11.30 5.08 -1.44
N SER A 9 12.17 5.35 -2.42
CA SER A 9 11.89 5.07 -3.83
C SER A 9 11.70 3.57 -4.12
N VAL A 10 12.45 2.71 -3.43
CA VAL A 10 12.32 1.25 -3.58
C VAL A 10 11.04 0.76 -2.90
N VAL A 11 10.71 1.29 -1.71
CA VAL A 11 9.45 0.99 -1.01
C VAL A 11 8.25 1.39 -1.87
N THR A 12 8.24 2.63 -2.39
CA THR A 12 7.19 3.14 -3.28
C THR A 12 7.00 2.23 -4.49
N ARG A 13 8.09 1.93 -5.22
CA ARG A 13 8.03 1.06 -6.40
C ARG A 13 7.41 -0.30 -6.07
N ARG A 14 7.84 -0.93 -4.97
CA ARG A 14 7.37 -2.26 -4.57
C ARG A 14 5.89 -2.27 -4.18
N LEU A 15 5.42 -1.24 -3.46
CA LEU A 15 4.01 -1.13 -3.08
C LEU A 15 3.14 -0.90 -4.32
N VAL A 16 3.54 0.01 -5.20
CA VAL A 16 2.79 0.31 -6.43
C VAL A 16 2.78 -0.87 -7.39
N SER A 17 3.90 -1.58 -7.57
CA SER A 17 3.97 -2.75 -8.46
C SER A 17 3.29 -3.99 -7.88
N GLY A 18 3.23 -4.10 -6.56
CA GLY A 18 2.63 -5.24 -5.86
C GLY A 18 1.12 -5.09 -5.63
N ALA A 19 0.54 -3.93 -5.94
CA ALA A 19 -0.88 -3.69 -5.75
C ALA A 19 -1.73 -4.43 -6.79
N SER A 20 -2.83 -5.01 -6.35
CA SER A 20 -3.85 -5.67 -7.18
C SER A 20 -5.25 -5.37 -6.61
N PRO A 21 -6.32 -5.47 -7.41
CA PRO A 21 -7.69 -5.39 -6.89
C PRO A 21 -7.90 -6.41 -5.76
N GLY A 22 -8.48 -5.96 -4.64
CA GLY A 22 -8.65 -6.78 -3.43
C GLY A 22 -7.36 -7.08 -2.64
N GLY A 23 -6.20 -6.55 -3.05
CA GLY A 23 -4.93 -6.82 -2.38
C GLY A 23 -4.76 -6.07 -1.04
N ILE A 24 -4.09 -6.72 -0.09
CA ILE A 24 -3.64 -6.11 1.18
C ILE A 24 -2.13 -5.86 1.08
N LEU A 25 -1.71 -4.59 1.19
CA LEU A 25 -0.30 -4.20 1.21
C LEU A 25 0.22 -4.17 2.65
N LEU A 26 1.32 -4.88 2.91
CA LEU A 26 2.01 -4.88 4.21
C LEU A 26 3.14 -3.84 4.23
N ALA A 27 3.10 -2.94 5.20
CA ALA A 27 4.12 -1.93 5.49
C ALA A 27 4.28 -1.72 7.00
N HIS A 28 5.43 -1.20 7.43
CA HIS A 28 5.80 -0.94 8.82
C HIS A 28 6.07 0.56 9.03
N ASP A 29 5.25 1.21 9.84
CA ASP A 29 5.32 2.64 10.17
C ASP A 29 6.40 3.01 11.20
N ILE A 30 7.12 2.02 11.72
CA ILE A 30 8.27 2.22 12.63
C ILE A 30 9.60 2.48 11.91
N HIS A 31 9.57 2.73 10.60
CA HIS A 31 10.75 2.95 9.76
C HIS A 31 10.61 4.25 8.94
N PRO A 32 11.49 5.25 9.10
CA PRO A 32 11.40 6.52 8.38
C PRO A 32 11.30 6.38 6.85
N PRO A 33 12.07 5.48 6.18
CA PRO A 33 11.94 5.33 4.73
C PRO A 33 10.57 4.83 4.27
N THR A 34 9.83 4.11 5.12
CA THR A 34 8.46 3.68 4.81
C THR A 34 7.52 4.87 4.92
N ILE A 35 7.62 5.68 5.99
CA ILE A 35 6.83 6.90 6.17
C ILE A 35 7.03 7.84 4.97
N ASP A 36 8.29 8.09 4.58
CA ASP A 36 8.64 8.97 3.47
C ASP A 36 8.12 8.46 2.11
N ALA A 37 7.90 7.16 1.97
CA ALA A 37 7.37 6.54 0.75
C ALA A 37 5.83 6.66 0.62
N MET A 38 5.12 6.87 1.73
CA MET A 38 3.65 6.78 1.74
C MET A 38 2.97 7.84 0.87
N PRO A 39 3.36 9.14 0.90
CA PRO A 39 2.73 10.14 0.05
C PRO A 39 2.75 9.76 -1.44
N ALA A 40 3.93 9.43 -1.98
CA ALA A 40 4.08 9.05 -3.39
C ALA A 40 3.39 7.71 -3.74
N THR A 41 3.29 6.80 -2.76
CA THR A 41 2.56 5.54 -2.93
C THR A 41 1.06 5.78 -3.06
N PHE A 42 0.49 6.62 -2.18
CA PHE A 42 -0.93 6.97 -2.22
C PHE A 42 -1.29 7.70 -3.51
N ASP A 43 -0.51 8.71 -3.91
CA ASP A 43 -0.77 9.47 -5.14
C ASP A 43 -0.84 8.55 -6.38
N GLN A 44 0.12 7.62 -6.51
CA GLN A 44 0.19 6.71 -7.66
C GLN A 44 -0.94 5.68 -7.68
N LEU A 45 -1.34 5.16 -6.51
CA LEU A 45 -2.43 4.19 -6.42
C LEU A 45 -3.80 4.87 -6.63
N LEU A 46 -4.00 6.08 -6.10
CA LEU A 46 -5.20 6.87 -6.39
C LEU A 46 -5.31 7.21 -7.87
N ALA A 47 -4.20 7.62 -8.52
CA ALA A 47 -4.16 7.87 -9.96
C ALA A 47 -4.45 6.62 -10.82
N LYS A 48 -4.20 5.42 -10.28
CA LYS A 48 -4.56 4.13 -10.91
C LYS A 48 -6.01 3.70 -10.63
N GLY A 49 -6.79 4.48 -9.88
CA GLY A 49 -8.19 4.21 -9.57
C GLY A 49 -8.42 3.30 -8.36
N TYR A 50 -7.41 3.08 -7.52
CA TYR A 50 -7.58 2.32 -6.28
C TYR A 50 -8.35 3.14 -5.24
N ARG A 51 -9.10 2.44 -4.38
CA ARG A 51 -9.68 3.00 -3.16
C ARG A 51 -9.03 2.36 -1.95
N PHE A 52 -8.52 3.18 -1.03
CA PHE A 52 -8.05 2.69 0.27
C PHE A 52 -9.23 2.44 1.20
N ILE A 53 -9.28 1.24 1.75
CA ILE A 53 -10.29 0.80 2.69
C ILE A 53 -9.62 0.06 3.85
N THR A 54 -10.32 -0.07 4.97
CA THR A 54 -9.85 -0.91 6.05
C THR A 54 -10.02 -2.40 5.70
N VAL A 55 -9.29 -3.28 6.37
CA VAL A 55 -9.46 -4.73 6.21
C VAL A 55 -10.89 -5.16 6.55
N SER A 56 -11.53 -4.56 7.56
CA SER A 56 -12.93 -4.84 7.91
C SER A 56 -13.90 -4.48 6.77
N GLN A 57 -13.65 -3.37 6.07
CA GLN A 57 -14.44 -2.98 4.90
C GLN A 57 -14.21 -3.94 3.72
N LEU A 58 -12.98 -4.41 3.50
CA LEU A 58 -12.67 -5.39 2.45
C LEU A 58 -13.42 -6.70 2.69
N ILE A 59 -13.33 -7.28 3.89
CA ILE A 59 -14.05 -8.51 4.26
C ILE A 59 -15.56 -8.33 4.10
N SER A 60 -16.09 -7.16 4.47
CA SER A 60 -17.52 -6.86 4.32
C SER A 60 -17.98 -6.82 2.86
N LEU A 61 -17.10 -6.43 1.92
CA LEU A 61 -17.40 -6.42 0.47
C LEU A 61 -17.35 -7.82 -0.13
N GLU A 62 -16.41 -8.67 0.30
CA GLU A 62 -16.32 -10.06 -0.16
C GLU A 62 -17.51 -10.90 0.31
N GLY A 63 -17.99 -10.68 1.54
CA GLY A 63 -19.18 -11.37 2.07
C GLY A 63 -20.52 -10.94 1.47
N GLN A 64 -20.52 -9.93 0.59
CA GLN A 64 -21.70 -9.46 -0.16
C GLN A 64 -21.70 -9.95 -1.62
N GLY A 65 -20.69 -10.74 -2.03
CA GLY A 65 -20.56 -11.33 -3.36
C GLY A 65 -21.11 -12.76 -3.47
#